data_AF-Q9SPX4-F1
#
_entry.id   AF-Q9SPX4-F1
#
_cell.length_a   1.000
_cell.length_b   1.000
_cell.length_c   1.000
_cell.angle_alpha   90.00
_cell.angle_beta   90.00
_cell.angle_gamma   90.00
#
_symmetry.space_group_name_H-M   'P 1'
#
loop_
_entity.id
_entity.type
_entity.pdbx_description
1 polymer ?
#
loop_
_entity_poly.entity_id
_entity_poly.type
_entity_poly.pdbx_seq_one_letter_code
_entity_poly.pdbx_strand_id
1 'polypeptide(L)' 'IRSVPRRMRVRISRKRNDEEDAKDELYSIVTVAEVPPEGLTGLGTKIIEEED' A
#
# COMPACT_ATOMS: atom_id res chain seq x y z
N ILE A 1 7.77 -18.14 13.29
CA ILE A 1 6.83 -17.76 12.19
C ILE A 1 7.15 -18.63 10.98
N ARG A 2 6.17 -19.36 10.44
CA ARG A 2 6.34 -20.21 9.23
C ARG A 2 5.20 -19.88 8.24
N SER A 3 5.45 -20.09 6.94
CA SER A 3 4.47 -19.92 5.85
C SER A 3 3.95 -18.51 5.58
N VAL A 4 4.84 -17.51 5.50
CA VAL A 4 4.47 -16.18 4.99
C VAL A 4 4.24 -16.19 3.48
N PRO A 5 3.24 -15.45 2.96
CA PRO A 5 2.98 -15.33 1.53
C PRO A 5 4.20 -14.76 0.79
N ARG A 6 4.52 -15.32 -0.38
CA ARG A 6 5.63 -14.83 -1.22
C ARG A 6 5.32 -13.51 -1.95
N ARG A 7 4.05 -13.21 -2.17
CA ARG A 7 3.57 -12.00 -2.86
C ARG A 7 2.27 -11.54 -2.22
N MET A 8 2.09 -10.22 -2.08
CA MET A 8 0.84 -9.57 -1.66
C MET A 8 0.56 -8.37 -2.57
N ARG A 9 -0.73 -8.06 -2.76
CA ARG A 9 -1.15 -6.82 -3.39
C ARG A 9 -1.48 -5.82 -2.28
N VAL A 10 -0.82 -4.67 -2.32
CA VAL A 10 -1.03 -3.59 -1.35
C VAL A 10 -1.36 -2.29 -2.07
N ARG A 11 -2.13 -1.44 -1.41
CA ARG A 11 -2.33 -0.05 -1.77
C ARG A 11 -1.46 0.79 -0.85
N ILE A 12 -0.75 1.73 -1.43
CA ILE A 12 0.15 2.63 -0.70
C ILE A 12 -0.34 4.04 -0.95
N SER A 13 -0.66 4.75 0.14
CA SER A 13 -1.07 6.15 0.11
C SER A 13 -0.07 6.97 0.91
N ARG A 14 0.48 8.03 0.30
CA ARG A 14 1.43 8.93 0.96
C ARG A 14 0.67 10.11 1.53
N LYS A 15 0.79 10.35 2.84
CA LYS A 15 0.11 11.43 3.55
C LYS A 15 1.12 12.31 4.29
N ARG A 16 0.76 13.58 4.49
CA ARG A 16 1.55 14.53 5.29
C ARG A 16 1.45 14.17 6.77
N ASN A 17 2.58 14.20 7.45
CA ASN A 17 2.64 14.03 8.89
C ASN A 17 2.51 15.40 9.56
N ASP A 18 1.46 15.58 10.36
CA ASP A 18 1.18 16.83 11.07
C ASP A 18 1.66 16.78 12.54
N GLU A 19 2.37 15.72 12.95
CA GLU A 19 3.00 15.65 14.27
C GLU A 19 4.21 16.59 14.36
N GLU A 20 4.24 17.42 15.40
CA GLU A 20 5.24 18.49 15.58
C GLU A 20 6.68 17.96 15.74
N ASP A 21 6.84 16.76 16.32
CA ASP A 21 8.13 16.10 16.55
C ASP A 21 8.45 15.00 15.51
N ALA A 22 7.73 14.99 14.38
CA ALA A 22 7.97 14.01 13.33
C ALA A 22 9.37 14.17 12.72
N LYS A 23 10.12 13.07 12.65
CA LYS A 23 11.43 13.04 11.95
C LYS A 23 11.29 13.24 10.44
N ASP A 24 10.16 12.82 9.88
CA ASP A 24 9.86 12.86 8.45
C ASP A 24 8.51 13.53 8.20
N GLU A 25 8.45 14.43 7.21
CA GLU A 25 7.25 15.21 6.85
C GLU A 25 6.11 14.37 6.27
N LEU A 26 6.40 13.14 5.82
CA LEU A 26 5.47 12.31 5.06
C LEU A 26 5.53 10.88 5.58
N TYR A 27 4.37 10.25 5.71
CA TYR A 27 4.26 8.82 6.01
C TYR A 27 3.49 8.10 4.90
N SER A 28 3.68 6.78 4.83
CA SER A 28 2.97 5.93 3.89
C SER A 28 2.06 4.98 4.64
N ILE A 29 0.75 5.09 4.37
CA ILE A 29 -0.23 4.12 4.84
C ILE A 29 -0.25 2.98 3.83
N VAL A 30 -0.09 1.76 4.34
CA VAL A 30 -0.15 0.55 3.53
C VAL A 30 -1.37 -0.25 3.93
N THR A 31 -2.29 -0.42 2.99
CA THR A 31 -3.49 -1.25 3.16
C THR A 31 -3.44 -2.46 2.23
N VAL A 32 -4.09 -3.56 2.62
CA VAL A 32 -4.22 -4.73 1.75
C VAL A 32 -5.20 -4.38 0.64
N ALA A 33 -4.76 -4.52 -0.61
CA ALA A 33 -5.61 -4.28 -1.77
C ALA A 33 -6.28 -5.59 -2.19
N GLU A 34 -7.48 -5.46 -2.76
CA GLU A 34 -8.21 -6.59 -3.31
C GLU A 34 -7.42 -7.25 -4.45
N VAL A 35 -7.34 -8.58 -4.40
CA VAL A 35 -6.68 -9.37 -5.44
C VAL A 35 -7.77 -9.88 -6.38
N PRO A 36 -7.68 -9.60 -7.70
CA PRO A 36 -8.60 -10.15 -8.68
C PRO A 36 -8.68 -11.68 -8.60
N PRO A 37 -9.81 -12.29 -9.00
CA PRO A 37 -9.96 -13.75 -8.98
C PRO A 37 -8.95 -14.48 -9.88
N GLU A 38 -8.40 -13.79 -10.88
CA GLU A 38 -7.31 -14.26 -11.77
C GLU A 38 -5.94 -14.35 -11.06
N GLY A 39 -5.83 -13.85 -9.82
CA GLY A 39 -4.62 -13.89 -9.02
C GLY A 39 -3.65 -12.74 -9.26
N LEU A 40 -2.35 -12.98 -9.00
CA LEU A 40 -1.29 -11.96 -9.02
C LEU A 40 -0.46 -11.94 -10.31
N THR A 41 -0.79 -12.80 -11.28
CA THR A 41 -0.08 -12.90 -12.56
C THR A 41 -0.47 -11.76 -13.48
N GLY A 42 0.51 -11.10 -14.12
CA GLY A 42 0.25 -10.00 -15.07
C GLY A 42 -0.15 -8.65 -14.44
N LEU A 43 -0.31 -8.57 -13.11
CA LEU A 43 -0.66 -7.32 -12.45
C LEU A 43 0.56 -6.40 -12.26
N GLY A 44 0.62 -5.31 -13.01
CA GLY A 44 1.58 -4.22 -12.82
C GLY A 44 1.20 -3.25 -11.71
N THR A 45 2.07 -2.30 -11.40
CA THR A 45 1.77 -1.15 -10.52
C THR A 45 0.85 -0.18 -11.25
N LYS A 46 -0.18 0.31 -10.55
CA LYS A 46 -1.09 1.33 -11.08
C LYS A 46 -1.19 2.47 -10.08
N ILE A 47 -1.25 3.70 -10.59
CA ILE A 47 -1.59 4.86 -9.79
C ILE A 47 -3.11 4.77 -9.54
N ILE A 48 -3.50 4.88 -8.28
CA ILE A 48 -4.89 4.85 -7.85
C ILE A 48 -5.23 6.26 -7.39
N GLU A 49 -6.32 6.81 -7.91
CA GLU A 49 -6.86 8.08 -7.43
C GLU A 49 -7.60 7.79 -6.11
N GLU A 50 -7.26 8.52 -5.04
CA GLU A 50 -8.09 8.52 -3.84
C GLU A 50 -9.18 9.57 -4.08
N GLU A 51 -10.46 9.18 -3.98
CA GLU A 51 -11.50 10.18 -3.69
C GLU A 51 -11.23 10.66 -2.27
N ASP A 52 -10.93 11.96 -2.13
CA ASP A 52 -10.66 12.64 -0.85
C ASP A 52 -11.83 12.54 0.14
#